data_AF-A0A4Z0E7K4-F1
#
_entry.id   AF-A0A4Z0E7K4-F1
#
_cell.length_a   1.000
_cell.length_b   1.000
_cell.length_c   1.000
_cell.angle_alpha   90.00
_cell.angle_beta   90.00
_cell.angle_gamma   90.00
#
_symmetry.space_group_name_H-M   'P 1'
#
loop_
_entity.id
_entity.type
_entity.pdbx_description
1 polymer ?
#
loop_
_entity_poly.entity_id
_entity_poly.type
_entity_poly.pdbx_seq_one_letter_code
_entity_poly.pdbx_strand_id
1 'polypeptide(L)'
;MTGATVTVLGCGSVGAPVAVALAQAGVGHLNLIDHDALDWANVGRHPLGAACVRGNKAEGLAAKLRIDYPHGKFDAFPVVAQAMLAVDEGTLRGSHLIVSAMGDWRAESQLNDWQCRLGRPMPVVYGWTEAHAVAGHAVAITPGGGCLRCGLDRTGVPHFRVVAWPDERAVAFEEPACGAHYQPYGPVELGFVTSLVAQLALDCLLGKVTRPCHRIHAARRASLTEAGGRWSDRWIDQYPTMTEGGVQVEREWLSGTCAACSASKIA
;
A
#
# COMPACT_ATOMS: atom_id res chain seq x y z
N MET A 1 -17.94 -10.02 6.41
CA MET A 1 -17.48 -9.50 5.11
C MET A 1 -17.38 -10.63 4.07
N THR A 2 -18.14 -11.73 4.23
CA THR A 2 -18.05 -12.94 3.39
C THR A 2 -18.56 -12.76 1.97
N GLY A 3 -19.35 -11.71 1.69
CA GLY A 3 -19.74 -11.33 0.33
C GLY A 3 -18.80 -10.32 -0.34
N ALA A 4 -17.78 -9.83 0.37
CA ALA A 4 -16.87 -8.83 -0.17
C ALA A 4 -15.77 -9.46 -1.02
N THR A 5 -15.54 -8.85 -2.17
CA THR A 5 -14.42 -9.11 -3.08
C THR A 5 -13.42 -7.96 -2.97
N VAL A 6 -12.17 -8.27 -2.64
CA VAL A 6 -11.07 -7.30 -2.59
C VAL A 6 -10.01 -7.69 -3.60
N THR A 7 -9.56 -6.72 -4.38
CA THR A 7 -8.38 -6.91 -5.26
C THR A 7 -7.15 -6.33 -4.60
N VAL A 8 -6.08 -7.10 -4.47
CA VAL A 8 -4.77 -6.67 -3.96
C VAL A 8 -3.78 -6.60 -5.12
N LEU A 9 -3.33 -5.39 -5.43
CA LEU A 9 -2.34 -5.10 -6.46
C LEU A 9 -0.96 -4.96 -5.81
N GLY A 10 -0.06 -5.88 -6.13
CA GLY A 10 1.24 -6.04 -5.46
C GLY A 10 1.13 -6.94 -4.23
N CYS A 11 1.70 -8.14 -4.32
CA CYS A 11 1.80 -9.14 -3.26
C CYS A 11 3.22 -9.15 -2.69
N GLY A 12 3.80 -7.97 -2.46
CA GLY A 12 5.10 -7.79 -1.84
C GLY A 12 5.05 -7.78 -0.31
N SER A 13 6.04 -7.10 0.30
CA SER A 13 6.17 -6.99 1.76
C SER A 13 4.97 -6.30 2.44
N VAL A 14 4.28 -5.40 1.76
CA VAL A 14 3.06 -4.74 2.31
C VAL A 14 1.79 -5.49 1.93
N GLY A 15 1.58 -5.73 0.64
CA GLY A 15 0.32 -6.28 0.14
C GLY A 15 0.06 -7.73 0.54
N ALA A 16 1.08 -8.58 0.62
CA ALA A 16 0.88 -9.99 1.01
C ALA A 16 0.42 -10.13 2.49
N PRO A 17 1.06 -9.48 3.48
CA PRO A 17 0.52 -9.47 4.85
C PRO A 17 -0.88 -8.84 4.96
N VAL A 18 -1.17 -7.80 4.17
CA VAL A 18 -2.52 -7.21 4.13
C VAL A 18 -3.54 -8.23 3.61
N ALA A 19 -3.23 -8.96 2.54
CA ALA A 19 -4.10 -10.02 2.03
C ALA A 19 -4.36 -11.12 3.08
N VAL A 20 -3.32 -11.53 3.82
CA VAL A 20 -3.46 -12.46 4.95
C VAL A 20 -4.40 -11.89 6.01
N ALA A 21 -4.21 -10.64 6.43
CA ALA A 21 -5.05 -9.99 7.42
C ALA A 21 -6.52 -9.87 6.97
N LEU A 22 -6.76 -9.57 5.69
CA LEU A 22 -8.10 -9.51 5.11
C LEU A 22 -8.78 -10.89 5.07
N ALA A 23 -8.05 -11.95 4.70
CA ALA A 23 -8.55 -13.31 4.75
C ALA A 23 -8.90 -13.73 6.19
N GLN A 24 -8.03 -13.41 7.16
CA GLN A 24 -8.27 -13.64 8.59
C GLN A 24 -9.50 -12.90 9.12
N ALA A 25 -9.76 -11.69 8.61
CA ALA A 25 -10.93 -10.91 8.95
C ALA A 25 -12.23 -11.43 8.30
N GLY A 26 -12.16 -12.46 7.45
CA GLY A 26 -13.32 -13.07 6.80
C GLY A 26 -13.81 -12.32 5.57
N VAL A 27 -12.90 -11.69 4.82
CA VAL A 27 -13.18 -11.26 3.43
C VAL A 27 -13.35 -12.50 2.56
N GLY A 28 -14.49 -12.58 1.85
CA GLY A 28 -14.90 -13.80 1.16
C GLY A 28 -14.15 -14.10 -0.12
N HIS A 29 -13.67 -13.07 -0.83
CA HIS A 29 -12.94 -13.24 -2.08
C HIS A 29 -11.76 -12.27 -2.19
N LEU A 30 -10.55 -12.79 -2.40
CA LEU A 30 -9.40 -11.97 -2.78
C LEU A 30 -8.93 -12.30 -4.20
N ASN A 31 -8.74 -11.27 -5.01
CA ASN A 31 -7.95 -11.34 -6.23
C ASN A 31 -6.54 -10.82 -5.93
N LEU A 32 -5.52 -11.66 -6.14
CA LEU A 32 -4.12 -11.35 -5.85
C LEU A 32 -3.38 -11.15 -7.17
N ILE A 33 -2.87 -9.94 -7.42
CA ILE A 33 -2.21 -9.58 -8.67
C ILE A 33 -0.75 -9.25 -8.35
N ASP A 34 0.17 -10.06 -8.85
CA ASP A 34 1.61 -9.79 -8.80
C ASP A 34 2.34 -10.64 -9.84
N HIS A 35 3.20 -10.02 -10.65
CA HIS A 35 4.03 -10.72 -11.63
C HIS A 35 5.33 -11.30 -11.06
N ASP A 36 5.78 -10.81 -9.90
CA ASP A 36 7.11 -11.15 -9.37
C ASP A 36 7.17 -12.58 -8.86
N ALA A 37 8.34 -13.18 -9.00
CA ALA A 37 8.73 -14.36 -8.23
C ALA A 37 9.24 -13.97 -6.83
N LEU A 38 9.05 -14.84 -5.85
CA LEU A 38 9.62 -14.67 -4.52
C LEU A 38 11.14 -14.86 -4.56
N ASP A 39 11.89 -13.89 -4.05
CA ASP A 39 13.35 -13.99 -3.89
C ASP A 39 13.73 -14.34 -2.43
N TRP A 40 14.91 -14.92 -2.22
CA TRP A 40 15.53 -15.12 -0.91
C TRP A 40 15.54 -13.85 -0.06
N ALA A 41 15.85 -12.71 -0.69
CA ALA A 41 15.86 -11.41 -0.03
C ALA A 41 14.47 -11.01 0.51
N ASN A 42 13.38 -11.64 0.06
CA ASN A 42 12.01 -11.34 0.51
C ASN A 42 11.58 -12.22 1.70
N VAL A 43 12.16 -13.40 1.88
CA VAL A 43 11.69 -14.42 2.84
C VAL A 43 11.56 -13.89 4.26
N GLY A 44 12.46 -12.99 4.70
CA GLY A 44 12.43 -12.43 6.05
C GLY A 44 11.24 -11.50 6.36
N ARG A 45 10.48 -11.07 5.35
CA ARG A 45 9.35 -10.13 5.51
C ARG A 45 8.10 -10.50 4.71
N HIS A 46 8.16 -11.59 3.95
CA HIS A 46 7.05 -12.06 3.14
C HIS A 46 6.33 -13.22 3.88
N PRO A 47 4.98 -13.32 3.82
CA PRO A 47 4.25 -14.43 4.46
C PRO A 47 4.55 -15.82 3.88
N LEU A 48 5.13 -15.86 2.68
CA LEU A 48 5.61 -17.11 2.07
C LEU A 48 7.01 -17.44 2.59
N GLY A 49 7.20 -18.70 2.93
CA GLY A 49 8.49 -19.21 3.39
C GLY A 49 9.45 -19.56 2.25
N ALA A 50 10.66 -19.97 2.64
CA ALA A 50 11.73 -20.38 1.73
C ALA A 50 11.32 -21.44 0.69
N ALA A 51 10.35 -22.30 1.01
CA ALA A 51 9.84 -23.32 0.10
C ALA A 51 9.17 -22.75 -1.17
N CYS A 52 8.77 -21.48 -1.16
CA CYS A 52 8.11 -20.82 -2.29
C CYS A 52 9.05 -19.94 -3.12
N VAL A 53 10.35 -19.90 -2.80
CA VAL A 53 11.34 -19.10 -3.54
C VAL A 53 11.39 -19.53 -5.01
N ARG A 54 11.51 -18.57 -5.93
CA ARG A 54 11.36 -18.68 -7.39
C ARG A 54 9.93 -18.91 -7.89
N GLY A 55 8.97 -19.24 -7.02
CA GLY A 55 7.55 -19.29 -7.37
C GLY A 55 6.95 -17.88 -7.45
N ASN A 56 5.90 -17.69 -8.26
CA ASN A 56 5.19 -16.42 -8.34
C ASN A 56 4.52 -16.09 -6.98
N LYS A 57 4.64 -14.83 -6.54
CA LYS A 57 4.15 -14.37 -5.25
C LYS A 57 2.64 -14.48 -5.13
N ALA A 58 1.88 -14.08 -6.14
CA ALA A 58 0.42 -14.12 -6.12
C ALA A 58 -0.11 -15.56 -6.10
N GLU A 59 0.45 -16.44 -6.93
CA GLU A 59 0.07 -17.85 -6.96
C GLU A 59 0.37 -18.57 -5.64
N GLY A 60 1.60 -18.38 -5.12
CA GLY A 60 2.01 -18.97 -3.85
C GLY A 60 1.15 -18.48 -2.68
N LEU A 61 0.83 -17.17 -2.66
CA LEU A 61 -0.02 -16.58 -1.64
C LEU A 61 -1.45 -17.11 -1.72
N ALA A 62 -2.05 -17.19 -2.92
CA ALA A 62 -3.37 -17.78 -3.09
C ALA A 62 -3.41 -19.24 -2.64
N ALA A 63 -2.41 -20.04 -3.01
CA ALA A 63 -2.32 -21.44 -2.58
C ALA A 63 -2.26 -21.57 -1.06
N LYS A 64 -1.43 -20.75 -0.40
CA LYS A 64 -1.35 -20.69 1.06
C LYS A 64 -2.70 -20.29 1.69
N LEU A 65 -3.33 -19.23 1.22
CA LEU A 65 -4.60 -18.76 1.77
C LEU A 65 -5.74 -19.76 1.59
N ARG A 66 -5.78 -20.51 0.47
CA ARG A 66 -6.77 -21.59 0.28
C ARG A 66 -6.61 -22.72 1.30
N ILE A 67 -5.37 -23.03 1.69
CA ILE A 67 -5.09 -24.04 2.72
C ILE A 67 -5.50 -23.50 4.10
N ASP A 68 -5.08 -22.28 4.42
CA ASP A 68 -5.27 -21.70 5.76
C ASP A 68 -6.74 -21.30 6.01
N TYR A 69 -7.46 -20.87 4.97
CA TYR A 69 -8.80 -20.26 5.05
C TYR A 69 -9.76 -20.84 3.99
N PRO A 70 -10.11 -22.13 4.03
CA PRO A 70 -10.85 -22.82 2.96
C PRO A 70 -12.28 -22.30 2.70
N HIS A 71 -12.79 -21.43 3.57
CA HIS A 71 -14.09 -20.76 3.40
C HIS A 71 -14.03 -19.57 2.43
N GLY A 72 -12.84 -19.06 2.12
CA GLY A 72 -12.62 -17.96 1.19
C GLY A 72 -12.29 -18.44 -0.22
N LYS A 73 -12.59 -17.58 -1.20
CA LYS A 73 -12.11 -17.71 -2.57
C LYS A 73 -10.86 -16.86 -2.73
N PHE A 74 -9.76 -17.43 -3.22
CA PHE A 74 -8.53 -16.68 -3.47
C PHE A 74 -8.11 -16.98 -4.90
N ASP A 75 -8.11 -15.98 -5.77
CA ASP A 75 -7.69 -16.10 -7.17
C ASP A 75 -6.36 -15.37 -7.37
N ALA A 76 -5.46 -15.95 -8.15
CA ALA A 76 -4.15 -15.38 -8.43
C ALA A 76 -4.03 -15.00 -9.91
N PHE A 77 -3.43 -13.85 -10.16
CA PHE A 77 -3.18 -13.30 -11.47
C PHE A 77 -1.68 -12.95 -11.58
N PRO A 78 -0.85 -13.84 -12.16
CA PRO A 78 0.60 -13.67 -12.25
C PRO A 78 0.99 -12.68 -13.35
N VAL A 79 0.45 -11.46 -13.29
CA VAL A 79 0.60 -10.42 -14.31
C VAL A 79 0.88 -9.06 -13.67
N VAL A 80 1.43 -8.14 -14.45
CA VAL A 80 1.59 -6.75 -14.04
C VAL A 80 0.21 -6.09 -13.90
N ALA A 81 0.00 -5.23 -12.91
CA ALA A 81 -1.30 -4.60 -12.66
C ALA A 81 -1.83 -3.79 -13.87
N GLN A 82 -0.92 -3.22 -14.67
CA GLN A 82 -1.25 -2.53 -15.91
C GLN A 82 -1.90 -3.45 -16.94
N ALA A 83 -1.53 -4.73 -16.97
CA ALA A 83 -2.16 -5.72 -17.85
C ALA A 83 -3.61 -6.00 -17.40
N MET A 84 -3.87 -6.06 -16.09
CA MET A 84 -5.24 -6.18 -15.57
C MET A 84 -6.09 -4.97 -15.97
N LEU A 85 -5.54 -3.75 -15.83
CA LEU A 85 -6.23 -2.52 -16.23
C LEU A 85 -6.58 -2.48 -17.72
N ALA A 86 -5.78 -3.13 -18.57
CA ALA A 86 -5.95 -3.11 -20.03
C ALA A 86 -6.79 -4.26 -20.58
N VAL A 87 -6.64 -5.47 -20.01
CA VAL A 87 -7.16 -6.72 -20.58
C VAL A 87 -8.35 -7.28 -19.78
N ASP A 88 -8.37 -7.05 -18.47
CA ASP A 88 -9.42 -7.56 -17.58
C ASP A 88 -9.83 -6.50 -16.55
N GLU A 89 -10.29 -5.36 -17.07
CA GLU A 89 -10.89 -4.31 -16.25
C GLU A 89 -12.11 -4.85 -15.47
N GLY A 90 -12.80 -5.88 -15.97
CA GLY A 90 -13.97 -6.50 -15.35
C GLY A 90 -13.70 -7.01 -13.95
N THR A 91 -12.58 -7.72 -13.74
CA THR A 91 -12.14 -8.19 -12.41
C THR A 91 -11.93 -7.04 -11.43
N LEU A 92 -11.30 -5.94 -11.88
CA LEU A 92 -11.08 -4.77 -11.03
C LEU A 92 -12.39 -4.06 -10.70
N ARG A 93 -13.29 -3.89 -11.68
CA ARG A 93 -14.62 -3.28 -11.49
C ARG A 93 -15.55 -4.09 -10.59
N GLY A 94 -15.42 -5.41 -10.59
CA GLY A 94 -16.19 -6.32 -9.72
C GLY A 94 -15.74 -6.27 -8.25
N SER A 95 -14.68 -5.54 -7.93
CA SER A 95 -14.16 -5.45 -6.57
C SER A 95 -14.92 -4.41 -5.75
N HIS A 96 -15.21 -4.74 -4.50
CA HIS A 96 -15.79 -3.82 -3.52
C HIS A 96 -14.75 -2.84 -2.96
N LEU A 97 -13.48 -3.25 -2.99
CA LEU A 97 -12.32 -2.46 -2.59
C LEU A 97 -11.11 -2.93 -3.39
N ILE A 98 -10.21 -2.02 -3.73
CA ILE A 98 -8.87 -2.35 -4.22
C ILE A 98 -7.85 -1.90 -3.16
N VAL A 99 -6.88 -2.75 -2.86
CA VAL A 99 -5.68 -2.38 -2.09
C VAL A 99 -4.51 -2.33 -3.05
N SER A 100 -3.83 -1.20 -3.09
CA SER A 100 -2.64 -1.00 -3.91
C SER A 100 -1.40 -0.88 -3.03
N ALA A 101 -0.45 -1.78 -3.29
CA ALA A 101 0.86 -1.84 -2.64
C ALA A 101 1.95 -2.17 -3.68
N MET A 102 1.85 -1.56 -4.87
CA MET A 102 2.72 -1.87 -6.00
C MET A 102 4.11 -1.24 -5.86
N GLY A 103 4.21 -0.11 -5.15
CA GLY A 103 5.48 0.56 -4.86
C GLY A 103 6.13 1.27 -6.04
N ASP A 104 5.47 1.30 -7.20
CA ASP A 104 5.92 2.01 -8.41
C ASP A 104 4.94 3.12 -8.78
N TRP A 105 5.44 4.37 -8.86
CA TRP A 105 4.61 5.52 -9.19
C TRP A 105 3.90 5.36 -10.54
N ARG A 106 4.55 4.79 -11.56
CA ARG A 106 3.94 4.65 -12.87
C ARG A 106 2.73 3.72 -12.83
N ALA A 107 2.78 2.64 -12.05
CA ALA A 107 1.66 1.74 -11.81
C ALA A 107 0.55 2.43 -11.00
N GLU A 108 0.89 3.05 -9.86
CA GLU A 108 -0.07 3.72 -8.98
C GLU A 108 -0.81 4.86 -9.69
N SER A 109 -0.07 5.62 -10.50
CA SER A 109 -0.59 6.69 -11.33
C SER A 109 -1.58 6.20 -12.39
N GLN A 110 -1.33 5.03 -12.99
CA GLN A 110 -2.26 4.44 -13.96
C GLN A 110 -3.53 3.93 -13.30
N LEU A 111 -3.40 3.31 -12.12
CA LEU A 111 -4.55 2.90 -11.31
C LEU A 111 -5.40 4.13 -10.91
N ASN A 112 -4.75 5.21 -10.48
CA ASN A 112 -5.42 6.47 -10.17
C ASN A 112 -6.22 7.02 -11.37
N ASP A 113 -5.59 7.07 -12.55
CA ASP A 113 -6.22 7.62 -13.75
C ASP A 113 -7.38 6.74 -14.23
N TRP A 114 -7.23 5.42 -14.13
CA TRP A 114 -8.31 4.46 -14.34
C TRP A 114 -9.47 4.69 -13.36
N GLN A 115 -9.18 4.76 -12.05
CA GLN A 115 -10.20 4.96 -11.02
C GLN A 115 -10.94 6.29 -11.23
N CYS A 116 -10.22 7.37 -11.59
CA CYS A 116 -10.80 8.67 -11.88
C CYS A 116 -11.68 8.64 -13.13
N ARG A 117 -11.22 8.01 -14.21
CA ARG A 117 -12.00 7.87 -15.46
C ARG A 117 -13.33 7.16 -15.23
N LEU A 118 -13.38 6.22 -14.28
CA LEU A 118 -14.62 5.50 -13.93
C LEU A 118 -15.52 6.26 -12.94
N GLY A 119 -15.17 7.50 -12.56
CA GLY A 119 -15.92 8.26 -11.56
C GLY A 119 -15.70 7.78 -10.12
N ARG A 120 -14.61 7.03 -9.87
CA ARG A 120 -14.25 6.43 -8.57
C ARG A 120 -15.38 5.57 -7.98
N PRO A 121 -15.78 4.48 -8.64
CA PRO A 121 -16.97 3.70 -8.25
C PRO A 121 -16.75 2.85 -6.99
N MET A 122 -15.49 2.54 -6.67
CA MET A 122 -15.09 1.81 -5.46
C MET A 122 -13.93 2.53 -4.77
N PRO A 123 -13.77 2.34 -3.44
CA PRO A 123 -12.58 2.79 -2.74
C PRO A 123 -11.32 2.08 -3.26
N VAL A 124 -10.22 2.83 -3.33
CA VAL A 124 -8.87 2.28 -3.48
C VAL A 124 -8.05 2.71 -2.26
N VAL A 125 -7.46 1.74 -1.55
CA VAL A 125 -6.55 1.97 -0.43
C VAL A 125 -5.12 1.80 -0.91
N TYR A 126 -4.35 2.87 -0.89
CA TYR A 126 -2.93 2.89 -1.24
C TYR A 126 -2.08 2.77 0.01
N GLY A 127 -1.15 1.83 0.04
CA GLY A 127 -0.26 1.58 1.18
C GLY A 127 1.21 1.64 0.78
N TRP A 128 2.01 2.45 1.49
CA TRP A 128 3.46 2.50 1.29
C TRP A 128 4.22 2.82 2.58
N THR A 129 5.51 2.49 2.57
CA THR A 129 6.46 2.77 3.65
C THR A 129 7.39 3.91 3.24
N GLU A 130 7.81 4.74 4.19
CA GLU A 130 9.04 5.53 4.01
C GLU A 130 10.27 4.63 4.25
N ALA A 131 11.47 5.11 3.91
CA ALA A 131 12.70 4.36 4.09
C ALA A 131 12.85 3.85 5.54
N HIS A 132 13.46 2.67 5.72
CA HIS A 132 13.57 1.96 7.01
C HIS A 132 12.24 1.63 7.70
N ALA A 133 11.09 1.80 7.01
CA ALA A 133 9.76 1.63 7.59
C ALA A 133 9.53 2.41 8.90
N VAL A 134 10.31 3.48 9.14
CA VAL A 134 10.15 4.38 10.31
C VAL A 134 8.94 5.30 10.17
N ALA A 135 8.30 5.28 9.01
CA ALA A 135 6.98 5.82 8.79
C ALA A 135 6.25 4.99 7.72
N GLY A 136 4.93 5.00 7.78
CA GLY A 136 4.08 4.35 6.80
C GLY A 136 2.78 5.08 6.60
N HIS A 137 2.18 4.87 5.44
CA HIS A 137 1.01 5.60 4.99
C HIS A 137 -0.03 4.64 4.45
N ALA A 138 -1.28 4.89 4.80
CA ALA A 138 -2.45 4.27 4.18
C ALA A 138 -3.41 5.39 3.75
N VAL A 139 -3.73 5.44 2.46
CA VAL A 139 -4.62 6.47 1.89
C VAL A 139 -5.82 5.80 1.27
N ALA A 140 -7.01 6.16 1.74
CA ALA A 140 -8.25 5.72 1.11
C ALA A 140 -8.73 6.80 0.14
N ILE A 141 -8.89 6.44 -1.13
CA ILE A 141 -9.54 7.27 -2.14
C ILE A 141 -10.94 6.72 -2.38
N THR A 142 -11.95 7.37 -1.81
CA THR A 142 -13.37 7.02 -1.93
C THR A 142 -14.05 7.76 -3.10
N PRO A 143 -15.32 7.44 -3.42
CA PRO A 143 -16.13 8.31 -4.26
C PRO A 143 -16.18 9.73 -3.67
N GLY A 144 -16.02 10.76 -4.51
CA GLY A 144 -15.91 12.16 -4.07
C GLY A 144 -14.53 12.56 -3.50
N GLY A 145 -14.25 13.86 -3.41
CA GLY A 145 -12.96 14.38 -2.91
C GLY A 145 -11.79 14.26 -3.91
N GLY A 146 -10.55 14.26 -3.38
CA GLY A 146 -9.32 14.22 -4.16
C GLY A 146 -8.89 12.81 -4.54
N CYS A 147 -8.18 12.70 -5.66
CA CYS A 147 -7.56 11.44 -6.10
C CYS A 147 -6.16 11.26 -5.51
N LEU A 148 -5.48 10.15 -5.78
CA LEU A 148 -4.13 9.90 -5.29
C LEU A 148 -3.18 11.04 -5.68
N ARG A 149 -3.20 11.50 -6.93
CA ARG A 149 -2.32 12.59 -7.42
C ARG A 149 -2.51 13.94 -6.70
N CYS A 150 -3.56 14.13 -5.89
CA CYS A 150 -3.69 15.35 -5.08
C CYS A 150 -2.68 15.43 -3.94
N GLY A 151 -2.14 14.28 -3.47
CA GLY A 151 -1.17 14.22 -2.38
C GLY A 151 0.27 13.98 -2.82
N LEU A 152 0.54 13.88 -4.12
CA LEU A 152 1.87 13.59 -4.67
C LEU A 152 2.20 14.57 -5.79
N ASP A 153 3.50 14.83 -5.97
CA ASP A 153 3.95 15.63 -7.10
C ASP A 153 3.97 14.85 -8.43
N ARG A 154 4.40 15.52 -9.50
CA ARG A 154 4.47 14.94 -10.85
C ARG A 154 5.39 13.71 -10.96
N THR A 155 6.35 13.57 -10.04
CA THR A 155 7.31 12.46 -9.99
C THR A 155 6.87 11.33 -9.05
N GLY A 156 5.73 11.47 -8.38
CA GLY A 156 5.24 10.47 -7.43
C GLY A 156 5.82 10.62 -6.05
N VAL A 157 6.44 11.76 -5.74
CA VAL A 157 6.93 12.03 -4.40
C VAL A 157 5.79 12.57 -3.54
N PRO A 158 5.49 11.97 -2.37
CA PRO A 158 4.45 12.47 -1.48
C PRO A 158 4.75 13.90 -1.03
N HIS A 159 3.73 14.76 -1.08
CA HIS A 159 3.82 16.12 -0.53
C HIS A 159 4.02 16.09 0.98
N PHE A 160 3.44 15.12 1.66
CA PHE A 160 3.59 14.93 3.09
C PHE A 160 4.47 13.72 3.39
N ARG A 161 5.73 13.99 3.76
CA ARG A 161 6.65 13.02 4.34
C ARG A 161 6.78 13.25 5.83
N VAL A 162 6.81 12.18 6.60
CA VAL A 162 7.03 12.18 8.04
C VAL A 162 8.52 12.40 8.34
N VAL A 163 9.40 11.79 7.55
CA VAL A 163 10.83 11.77 7.80
C VAL A 163 11.59 12.64 6.80
N ALA A 164 12.62 13.31 7.31
CA ALA A 164 13.67 13.95 6.54
C ALA A 164 14.99 13.20 6.76
N TRP A 165 15.73 12.99 5.68
CA TRP A 165 17.03 12.32 5.68
C TRP A 165 18.12 13.37 5.48
N PRO A 166 18.94 13.67 6.50
CA PRO A 166 20.03 14.65 6.38
C PRO A 166 21.14 14.15 5.44
N ASP A 167 21.35 12.84 5.40
CA ASP A 167 22.27 12.17 4.48
C ASP A 167 21.45 11.30 3.52
N GLU A 168 21.50 11.59 2.22
CA GLU A 168 20.77 10.82 1.20
C GLU A 168 21.26 9.37 1.10
N ARG A 169 22.51 9.09 1.51
CA ARG A 169 23.05 7.72 1.57
C ARG A 169 22.36 6.87 2.64
N ALA A 170 21.74 7.50 3.64
CA ALA A 170 20.96 6.79 4.64
C ALA A 170 19.66 6.19 4.06
N VAL A 171 19.21 6.63 2.88
CA VAL A 171 17.96 6.16 2.25
C VAL A 171 18.14 4.85 1.47
N ALA A 172 19.35 4.60 0.95
CA ALA A 172 19.63 3.47 0.08
C ALA A 172 20.93 2.75 0.51
N PHE A 173 20.78 1.55 1.08
CA PHE A 173 21.87 0.59 1.15
C PHE A 173 21.78 -0.32 -0.07
N GLU A 174 22.61 -0.05 -1.08
CA GLU A 174 22.83 -0.97 -2.19
C GLU A 174 23.83 -2.05 -1.74
N GLU A 175 23.46 -3.33 -1.85
CA GLU A 175 24.45 -4.39 -1.76
C GLU A 175 25.31 -4.41 -3.05
N PRO A 176 26.65 -4.43 -2.95
CA PRO A 176 27.55 -4.35 -4.11
C PRO A 176 27.53 -5.52 -5.10
N ALA A 177 26.60 -6.49 -5.00
CA ALA A 177 26.76 -7.77 -5.70
C ALA A 177 25.60 -8.24 -6.58
N CYS A 178 24.35 -7.76 -6.45
CA CYS A 178 23.24 -8.38 -7.20
C CYS A 178 22.08 -7.44 -7.60
N GLY A 179 22.17 -6.12 -7.41
CA GLY A 179 21.06 -5.22 -7.75
C GLY A 179 19.76 -5.47 -6.96
N ALA A 180 19.84 -6.23 -5.86
CA ALA A 180 18.73 -6.44 -4.95
C ALA A 180 18.56 -5.17 -4.09
N HIS A 181 17.44 -4.47 -4.27
CA HIS A 181 17.07 -3.35 -3.40
C HIS A 181 16.67 -3.89 -2.02
N TYR A 182 17.60 -3.88 -1.07
CA TYR A 182 17.34 -4.20 0.34
C TYR A 182 17.30 -2.90 1.14
N GLN A 183 16.10 -2.49 1.54
CA GLN A 183 15.96 -1.47 2.59
C GLN A 183 15.96 -2.17 3.95
N PRO A 184 16.81 -1.77 4.90
CA PRO A 184 16.99 -2.48 6.16
C PRO A 184 15.83 -2.16 7.11
N TYR A 185 14.68 -2.79 6.88
CA TYR A 185 13.57 -2.80 7.81
C TYR A 185 13.14 -4.22 8.15
N GLY A 186 12.86 -4.44 9.43
CA GLY A 186 12.39 -5.71 9.94
C GLY A 186 10.89 -5.92 9.71
N PRO A 187 10.40 -7.16 9.91
CA PRO A 187 8.98 -7.44 9.90
C PRO A 187 8.20 -6.72 11.02
N VAL A 188 8.88 -6.26 12.08
CA VAL A 188 8.26 -5.56 13.21
C VAL A 188 7.84 -4.15 12.81
N GLU A 189 8.75 -3.35 12.24
CA GLU A 189 8.46 -1.99 11.78
C GLU A 189 7.41 -2.01 10.67
N LEU A 190 7.57 -2.94 9.73
CA LEU A 190 6.63 -3.16 8.66
C LEU A 190 5.23 -3.57 9.16
N GLY A 191 5.16 -4.32 10.27
CA GLY A 191 3.93 -4.77 10.90
C GLY A 191 2.97 -3.63 11.27
N PHE A 192 3.50 -2.47 11.67
CA PHE A 192 2.68 -1.29 11.92
C PHE A 192 2.03 -0.76 10.63
N VAL A 193 2.77 -0.76 9.52
CA VAL A 193 2.30 -0.27 8.22
C VAL A 193 1.30 -1.23 7.60
N THR A 194 1.57 -2.54 7.63
CA THR A 194 0.62 -3.55 7.13
C THR A 194 -0.68 -3.52 7.93
N SER A 195 -0.60 -3.36 9.26
CA SER A 195 -1.77 -3.23 10.12
C SER A 195 -2.56 -1.95 9.82
N LEU A 196 -1.86 -0.82 9.58
CA LEU A 196 -2.47 0.45 9.20
C LEU A 196 -3.29 0.32 7.90
N VAL A 197 -2.69 -0.29 6.87
CA VAL A 197 -3.31 -0.50 5.56
C VAL A 197 -4.49 -1.47 5.65
N ALA A 198 -4.32 -2.60 6.34
CA ALA A 198 -5.39 -3.57 6.54
C ALA A 198 -6.56 -2.98 7.34
N GLN A 199 -6.28 -2.22 8.40
CA GLN A 199 -7.32 -1.55 9.19
C GLN A 199 -8.11 -0.55 8.33
N LEU A 200 -7.43 0.25 7.51
CA LEU A 200 -8.11 1.20 6.63
C LEU A 200 -8.96 0.50 5.57
N ALA A 201 -8.45 -0.59 4.99
CA ALA A 201 -9.20 -1.44 4.06
C ALA A 201 -10.47 -2.02 4.69
N LEU A 202 -10.37 -2.54 5.92
CA LEU A 202 -11.52 -3.05 6.66
C LEU A 202 -12.53 -1.94 6.99
N ASP A 203 -12.07 -0.76 7.39
CA ASP A 203 -12.95 0.37 7.66
C ASP A 203 -13.67 0.86 6.39
N CYS A 204 -13.03 0.81 5.22
CA CYS A 204 -13.71 1.04 3.94
C CYS A 204 -14.79 -0.02 3.66
N LEU A 205 -14.48 -1.31 3.82
CA LEU A 205 -15.44 -2.41 3.60
C LEU A 205 -16.64 -2.36 4.56
N LEU A 206 -16.42 -1.85 5.78
CA LEU A 206 -17.46 -1.65 6.79
C LEU A 206 -18.21 -0.32 6.64
N GLY A 207 -17.91 0.47 5.61
CA GLY A 207 -18.58 1.75 5.34
C GLY A 207 -18.26 2.87 6.34
N LYS A 208 -17.20 2.74 7.14
CA LYS A 208 -16.80 3.76 8.12
C LYS A 208 -16.05 4.93 7.47
N VAL A 209 -15.41 4.70 6.32
CA VAL A 209 -14.69 5.73 5.56
C VAL A 209 -15.60 6.27 4.46
N THR A 210 -16.08 7.49 4.64
CA THR A 210 -17.02 8.14 3.70
C THR A 210 -16.38 9.25 2.87
N ARG A 211 -15.16 9.66 3.21
CA ARG A 211 -14.38 10.69 2.53
C ARG A 211 -12.93 10.23 2.38
N PRO A 212 -12.18 10.74 1.39
CA PRO A 212 -10.78 10.41 1.26
C PRO A 212 -9.98 10.82 2.49
N CYS A 213 -9.20 9.89 3.03
CA CYS A 213 -8.42 10.09 4.25
C CYS A 213 -7.01 9.50 4.13
N HIS A 214 -6.13 9.95 5.01
CA HIS A 214 -4.74 9.51 5.09
C HIS A 214 -4.40 9.18 6.52
N ARG A 215 -4.16 7.90 6.77
CA ARG A 215 -3.62 7.40 8.02
C ARG A 215 -2.12 7.29 7.90
N ILE A 216 -1.42 7.67 8.96
CA ILE A 216 0.02 7.72 9.02
C ILE A 216 0.46 7.03 10.29
N HIS A 217 1.43 6.13 10.18
CA HIS A 217 2.20 5.65 11.31
C HIS A 217 3.55 6.37 11.34
N ALA A 218 3.92 6.89 12.50
CA ALA A 218 5.27 7.38 12.78
C ALA A 218 5.89 6.49 13.86
N ALA A 219 7.03 5.87 13.55
CA ALA A 219 7.74 4.98 14.48
C ALA A 219 8.27 5.77 15.69
N ARG A 220 8.85 5.07 16.66
CA ARG A 220 9.46 5.73 17.83
C ARG A 220 10.64 6.59 17.38
N ARG A 221 10.81 7.76 18.02
CA ARG A 221 11.94 8.66 17.77
C ARG A 221 13.30 7.96 17.88
N ALA A 222 13.42 7.00 18.80
CA ALA A 222 14.62 6.17 18.95
C ALA A 222 14.96 5.42 17.65
N SER A 223 13.99 4.71 17.05
CA SER A 223 14.16 3.97 15.80
C SER A 223 14.49 4.89 14.63
N LEU A 224 13.84 6.06 14.57
CA LEU A 224 14.15 7.08 13.58
C LEU A 224 15.59 7.60 13.69
N THR A 225 16.04 7.89 14.91
CA THR A 225 17.38 8.41 15.18
C THR A 225 18.44 7.36 14.89
N GLU A 226 18.19 6.10 15.24
CA GLU A 226 19.07 4.95 14.94
C GLU A 226 19.24 4.76 13.43
N ALA A 227 18.17 4.94 12.65
CA ALA A 227 18.23 4.90 11.19
C ALA A 227 18.97 6.11 10.57
N GLY A 228 19.28 7.15 11.36
CA GLY A 228 19.92 8.39 10.88
C GLY A 228 18.94 9.44 10.32
N GLY A 229 17.64 9.28 10.55
CA GLY A 229 16.62 10.22 10.12
C GLY A 229 16.25 11.25 11.18
N ARG A 230 15.47 12.26 10.79
CA ARG A 230 14.81 13.21 11.70
C ARG A 230 13.37 13.47 11.24
N TRP A 231 12.51 13.98 12.13
CA TRP A 231 11.19 14.43 11.71
C TRP A 231 11.30 15.53 10.66
N SER A 232 10.45 15.47 9.64
CA SER A 232 10.37 16.55 8.66
C SER A 232 9.78 17.80 9.31
N ASP A 233 10.15 18.97 8.78
CA ASP A 233 9.58 20.25 9.25
C ASP A 233 8.05 20.21 9.15
N ARG A 234 7.52 19.61 8.09
CA ARG A 234 6.09 19.45 7.86
C ARG A 234 5.39 18.56 8.90
N TRP A 235 6.06 17.52 9.41
CA TRP A 235 5.56 16.69 10.51
C TRP A 235 5.52 17.50 11.81
N ILE A 236 6.61 18.20 12.12
CA ILE A 236 6.74 19.01 13.34
C ILE A 236 5.69 20.14 13.35
N ASP A 237 5.51 20.84 12.24
CA ASP A 237 4.56 21.94 12.11
C ASP A 237 3.12 21.46 12.34
N GLN A 238 2.77 20.27 11.82
CA GLN A 238 1.42 19.74 11.92
C GLN A 238 1.14 19.03 13.26
N TYR A 239 2.17 18.40 13.85
CA TYR A 239 2.05 17.60 15.07
C TYR A 239 3.14 17.97 16.10
N PRO A 240 3.17 19.22 16.59
CA PRO A 240 4.28 19.74 17.40
C PRO A 240 4.44 19.05 18.76
N THR A 241 3.40 18.37 19.24
CA THR A 241 3.41 17.61 20.50
C THR A 241 3.79 16.13 20.35
N MET A 242 3.89 15.62 19.11
CA MET A 242 4.13 14.19 18.82
C MET A 242 5.61 13.92 18.49
N THR A 243 6.53 14.53 19.23
CA THR A 243 7.97 14.49 18.96
C THR A 243 8.62 13.14 19.28
N GLU A 244 8.04 12.35 20.18
CA GLU A 244 8.55 11.02 20.54
C GLU A 244 8.14 9.91 19.56
N GLY A 245 7.21 10.21 18.65
CA GLY A 245 6.69 9.25 17.69
C GLY A 245 5.97 8.07 18.36
N GLY A 246 5.96 6.91 17.72
CA GLY A 246 5.21 5.74 18.19
C GLY A 246 3.69 5.94 18.13
N VAL A 247 3.24 6.76 17.17
CA VAL A 247 1.85 7.20 17.05
C VAL A 247 1.25 6.78 15.71
N GLN A 248 -0.07 6.78 15.68
CA GLN A 248 -0.85 6.78 14.44
C GLN A 248 -1.75 8.00 14.44
N VAL A 249 -1.82 8.67 13.29
CA VAL A 249 -2.68 9.84 13.08
C VAL A 249 -3.51 9.65 11.84
N GLU A 250 -4.70 10.25 11.83
CA GLU A 250 -5.54 10.37 10.64
C GLU A 250 -5.69 11.84 10.28
N ARG A 251 -5.71 12.11 8.98
CA ARG A 251 -5.97 13.44 8.42
C ARG A 251 -6.84 13.32 7.17
N GLU A 252 -7.50 14.41 6.81
CA GLU A 252 -8.17 14.51 5.52
C GLU A 252 -7.16 14.43 4.37
N TRP A 253 -7.55 13.75 3.29
CA TRP A 253 -6.75 13.71 2.07
C TRP A 253 -6.98 14.98 1.24
N LEU A 254 -5.91 15.46 0.61
CA LEU A 254 -5.93 16.67 -0.20
C LEU A 254 -6.92 16.52 -1.37
N SER A 255 -7.67 17.59 -1.64
CA SER A 255 -8.64 17.67 -2.73
C SER A 255 -8.47 19.00 -3.47
N GLY A 256 -8.64 18.99 -4.79
CA GLY A 256 -9.13 20.20 -5.47
C GLY A 256 -8.29 20.91 -6.53
N THR A 257 -7.16 20.43 -7.06
CA THR A 257 -6.47 21.12 -8.19
C THR A 257 -5.62 20.25 -9.13
N CYS A 258 -5.53 18.93 -8.95
CA CYS A 258 -4.64 18.12 -9.81
C CYS A 258 -5.25 17.88 -11.20
N ALA A 259 -4.39 17.69 -12.20
CA ALA A 259 -4.80 17.48 -13.59
C ALA A 259 -5.78 16.32 -13.77
N ALA A 260 -5.63 15.23 -13.01
CA ALA A 260 -6.52 14.08 -13.07
C ALA A 260 -7.93 14.38 -12.54
N CYS A 261 -8.04 15.12 -11.43
CA CYS A 261 -9.34 15.55 -10.91
C CYS A 261 -10.02 16.55 -11.84
N SER A 262 -9.27 17.40 -12.55
CA SER A 262 -9.81 18.34 -13.54
C SER A 262 -10.30 17.62 -14.80
N ALA A 263 -9.55 16.65 -15.32
CA ALA A 263 -9.93 15.86 -16.50
C ALA A 263 -11.19 15.00 -16.24
N SER A 264 -11.32 14.44 -15.03
CA SER A 264 -12.48 13.63 -14.62
C SER A 264 -13.80 14.42 -14.49
N LYS A 265 -13.76 15.76 -14.42
CA LYS A 265 -14.98 16.60 -14.36
C LYS A 265 -15.55 16.94 -15.74
N ILE A 266 -14.82 16.66 -16.82
CA ILE A 266 -15.14 17.07 -18.19
C ILE A 266 -15.62 15.87 -19.04
N ALA A 267 -15.41 14.64 -18.55
CA ALA A 267 -15.86 13.39 -19.16
C ALA A 267 -17.18 12.92 -18.54
#